data_AF-E2C893-F1
#
_entry.id   AF-E2C893-F1
#
_cell.length_a   1.000
_cell.length_b   1.000
_cell.length_c   1.000
_cell.angle_alpha   90.00
_cell.angle_beta   90.00
_cell.angle_gamma   90.00
#
_symmetry.space_group_name_H-M   'P 1'
#
loop_
_entity.id
_entity.type
_entity.pdbx_description
1 polymer ?
#
loop_
_entity_poly.entity_id
_entity_poly.type
_entity_poly.pdbx_seq_one_letter_code
_entity_poly.pdbx_strand_id
1 'polypeptide(L)'
;MMNYENEMLDSAFDDDNYGNALESETQILVWKTLINLMQPNLILYQKKHKEYNNKSMKMQIWNNIGASLTPPMTGIDAEKTFYRLRQKFGKERRKVIQSQARSGTGANHVPYNLIGHYTKTNVSG
;
A
#
# COMPACT_ATOMS: atom_id res chain seq x y z
N MET A 1 -28.44 5.66 1.91
CA MET A 1 -28.18 6.24 0.58
C MET A 1 -26.89 5.62 0.10
N MET A 2 -26.98 4.79 -0.94
CA MET A 2 -25.97 3.79 -1.30
C MET A 2 -24.74 4.40 -1.98
N ASN A 3 -23.56 3.91 -1.62
CA ASN A 3 -22.23 4.37 -2.07
C ASN A 3 -21.78 3.72 -3.38
N TYR A 4 -22.61 3.78 -4.43
CA TYR A 4 -22.35 3.05 -5.69
C TYR A 4 -21.15 3.52 -6.52
N GLU A 5 -20.56 4.68 -6.20
CA GLU A 5 -19.48 5.26 -7.02
C GLU A 5 -18.07 4.96 -6.49
N ASN A 6 -17.94 4.43 -5.26
CA ASN A 6 -16.69 3.81 -4.82
C ASN A 6 -16.64 2.32 -5.22
N GLU A 7 -17.80 1.66 -5.38
CA GLU A 7 -17.86 0.26 -5.80
C GLU A 7 -17.60 0.05 -7.31
N MET A 8 -17.93 1.03 -8.16
CA MET A 8 -17.70 0.96 -9.61
C MET A 8 -16.21 1.00 -10.02
N LEU A 9 -15.31 1.41 -9.13
CA LEU A 9 -13.86 1.38 -9.37
C LEU A 9 -13.16 0.20 -8.69
N ASP A 10 -13.77 -0.41 -7.67
CA ASP A 10 -13.21 -1.55 -6.95
C ASP A 10 -13.36 -2.87 -7.74
N SER A 11 -14.34 -2.99 -8.65
CA SER A 11 -14.66 -4.27 -9.32
C SER A 11 -13.97 -4.51 -10.68
N ALA A 12 -13.25 -3.54 -11.26
CA ALA A 12 -12.76 -3.63 -12.64
C ALA A 12 -11.24 -3.76 -12.82
N PHE A 13 -10.46 -3.83 -11.73
CA PHE A 13 -8.99 -3.81 -11.82
C PHE A 13 -8.29 -4.85 -10.93
N ASP A 14 -8.92 -6.01 -10.71
CA ASP A 14 -8.20 -7.25 -10.39
C ASP A 14 -7.50 -7.75 -11.67
N ASP A 15 -6.48 -7.02 -12.08
CA ASP A 15 -5.40 -7.52 -12.94
C ASP A 15 -4.13 -7.54 -12.09
N ASP A 16 -4.07 -8.56 -11.25
CA ASP A 16 -2.99 -8.95 -10.37
C ASP A 16 -1.84 -9.60 -11.16
N ASN A 17 -1.31 -8.87 -12.15
CA ASN A 17 -0.03 -9.21 -12.76
C ASN A 17 0.82 -7.97 -13.03
N TYR A 18 1.29 -7.34 -11.97
CA TYR A 18 2.36 -6.35 -12.05
C TYR A 18 3.63 -6.94 -11.46
N GLY A 19 4.27 -7.77 -12.30
CA GLY A 19 5.64 -8.20 -12.11
C GLY A 19 6.55 -7.02 -11.81
N ASN A 20 7.60 -7.31 -11.05
CA ASN A 20 8.68 -6.42 -10.63
C ASN A 20 9.47 -5.92 -11.86
N ALA A 21 8.84 -5.10 -12.71
CA ALA A 21 9.48 -4.47 -13.85
C ALA A 21 10.36 -3.35 -13.31
N LEU A 22 11.65 -3.41 -13.61
CA LEU A 22 12.59 -2.33 -13.34
C LEU A 22 12.06 -1.05 -13.96
N GLU A 23 11.63 -0.09 -13.14
CA GLU A 23 11.12 1.17 -13.64
C GLU A 23 12.24 1.98 -14.30
N SER A 24 11.96 2.52 -15.48
CA SER A 24 12.88 3.45 -16.13
C SER A 24 13.03 4.73 -15.31
N GLU A 25 14.20 5.37 -15.41
CA GLU A 25 14.46 6.67 -14.77
C GLU A 25 13.41 7.72 -15.16
N THR A 26 13.00 7.73 -16.43
CA THR A 26 11.92 8.58 -16.94
C THR A 26 10.61 8.36 -16.19
N GLN A 27 10.22 7.10 -15.94
CA GLN A 27 8.99 6.78 -15.22
C GLN A 27 9.04 7.25 -13.77
N ILE A 28 10.21 7.09 -13.12
CA ILE A 28 10.43 7.56 -11.74
C ILE A 28 10.33 9.09 -11.67
N LEU A 29 10.89 9.81 -12.65
CA LEU A 29 10.78 11.27 -12.73
C LEU A 29 9.31 11.71 -12.87
N VAL A 30 8.55 11.06 -13.75
CA VAL A 30 7.11 11.33 -13.91
C VAL A 30 6.37 11.12 -12.58
N TRP A 31 6.66 10.05 -11.85
CA TRP A 31 6.02 9.78 -10.55
C TRP A 31 6.38 10.81 -9.49
N LYS A 32 7.64 11.24 -9.41
CA LYS A 32 8.07 12.30 -8.50
C LYS A 32 7.34 13.61 -8.79
N THR A 33 7.26 13.99 -10.07
CA THR A 33 6.53 15.20 -10.49
C THR A 33 5.04 15.09 -10.17
N LEU A 34 4.42 13.93 -10.44
CA LEU A 34 3.03 13.67 -10.08
C LEU A 34 2.77 13.84 -8.58
N ILE A 35 3.63 13.29 -7.72
CA ILE A 35 3.51 13.45 -6.26
C ILE A 35 3.64 14.93 -5.87
N ASN A 36 4.63 15.65 -6.40
CA ASN A 36 4.87 17.06 -6.07
C ASN A 36 3.68 17.95 -6.46
N LEU A 37 3.07 17.70 -7.63
CA LEU A 37 1.88 18.42 -8.09
C LEU A 37 0.64 18.05 -7.27
N MET A 38 0.54 16.82 -6.81
CA MET A 38 -0.61 16.32 -6.05
C MET A 38 -0.58 16.79 -4.57
N GLN A 39 0.60 16.85 -3.95
CA GLN A 39 0.77 17.18 -2.53
C GLN A 39 0.02 18.45 -2.05
N PRO A 40 0.02 19.59 -2.75
CA PRO A 40 -0.72 20.77 -2.28
C PRO A 40 -2.25 20.62 -2.39
N ASN A 41 -2.75 19.64 -3.15
CA ASN A 41 -4.17 19.48 -3.47
C ASN A 41 -4.88 18.55 -2.47
N LEU A 42 -5.07 19.04 -1.23
CA LEU A 42 -5.68 18.27 -0.13
C LEU A 42 -7.05 17.66 -0.47
N ILE A 43 -7.81 18.32 -1.34
CA ILE A 43 -9.12 17.89 -1.84
C ILE A 43 -9.09 16.47 -2.42
N LEU A 44 -7.95 16.05 -2.97
CA LEU A 44 -7.80 14.75 -3.61
C LEU A 44 -7.73 13.58 -2.62
N TYR A 45 -7.23 13.79 -1.40
CA TYR A 45 -6.90 12.69 -0.48
C TYR A 45 -7.33 12.88 0.98
N GLN A 46 -7.60 14.11 1.41
CA GLN A 46 -7.99 14.41 2.78
C GLN A 46 -9.51 14.37 2.94
N LYS A 47 -10.02 13.26 3.50
CA LYS A 47 -11.47 13.05 3.72
C LYS A 47 -12.15 14.14 4.57
N LYS A 48 -11.41 14.79 5.46
CA LYS A 48 -11.90 15.88 6.32
C LYS A 48 -11.96 17.24 5.61
N HIS A 49 -11.43 17.34 4.38
CA HIS A 49 -11.47 18.57 3.61
C HIS A 49 -12.91 18.83 3.14
N LYS A 50 -13.39 20.07 3.29
CA LYS A 50 -14.77 20.48 2.97
C LYS A 50 -15.18 20.09 1.54
N GLU A 51 -14.25 20.22 0.60
CA GLU A 51 -14.49 19.98 -0.82
C GLU A 51 -14.11 18.56 -1.28
N TYR A 52 -13.76 17.66 -0.36
CA TYR A 52 -13.38 16.28 -0.71
C TYR A 52 -14.48 15.55 -1.50
N ASN A 53 -15.75 15.88 -1.31
CA ASN A 53 -16.85 15.26 -2.06
C ASN A 53 -17.17 15.96 -3.40
N ASN A 54 -16.46 17.05 -3.74
CA ASN A 54 -16.69 17.80 -4.98
C ASN A 54 -15.95 17.14 -6.16
N LYS A 55 -16.67 16.28 -6.91
CA LYS A 55 -16.11 15.55 -8.06
C LYS A 55 -15.63 16.47 -9.18
N SER A 56 -16.38 17.54 -9.47
CA SER A 56 -16.03 18.48 -10.54
C SER A 56 -14.67 19.14 -10.25
N MET A 57 -14.50 19.60 -9.00
CA MET A 57 -13.25 20.20 -8.56
C MET A 57 -12.08 19.22 -8.57
N LYS A 58 -12.31 17.95 -8.15
CA LYS A 58 -11.30 16.89 -8.26
C LYS A 58 -10.88 16.64 -9.70
N MET A 59 -11.84 16.56 -10.62
CA MET A 59 -11.59 16.34 -12.04
C MET A 59 -10.79 17.50 -12.65
N GLN A 60 -11.12 18.75 -12.30
CA GLN A 60 -10.36 19.93 -12.74
C GLN A 60 -8.92 19.89 -12.23
N ILE A 61 -8.71 19.55 -10.96
CA ILE A 61 -7.36 19.41 -10.39
C ILE A 61 -6.59 18.31 -11.11
N TRP A 62 -7.19 17.14 -11.33
CA TRP A 62 -6.54 16.05 -12.06
C TRP A 62 -6.18 16.42 -13.50
N ASN A 63 -7.06 17.12 -14.21
CA ASN A 63 -6.77 17.63 -15.55
C ASN A 63 -5.58 18.61 -15.54
N ASN A 64 -5.55 19.53 -14.56
CA ASN A 64 -4.45 20.48 -14.43
C ASN A 64 -3.12 19.78 -14.10
N ILE A 65 -3.15 18.78 -13.21
CA ILE A 65 -1.98 17.94 -12.90
C ILE A 65 -1.51 17.20 -14.14
N GLY A 66 -2.40 16.51 -14.85
CA GLY A 66 -2.09 15.75 -16.06
C GLY A 66 -1.48 16.60 -17.17
N ALA A 67 -2.00 17.81 -17.37
CA ALA A 67 -1.47 18.78 -18.32
C ALA A 67 -0.08 19.33 -17.93
N SER A 68 0.24 19.33 -16.64
CA SER A 68 1.53 19.83 -16.12
C SER A 68 2.64 18.76 -16.11
N LEU A 69 2.33 17.51 -16.48
CA LEU A 69 3.31 16.43 -16.57
C LEU A 69 4.05 16.45 -17.91
N THR A 70 5.22 15.80 -17.93
CA THR A 70 6.00 15.61 -19.15
C THR A 70 6.40 14.13 -19.27
N PRO A 71 5.81 13.37 -20.22
CA PRO A 71 4.80 13.81 -21.19
C PRO A 71 3.45 14.14 -20.52
N PRO A 72 2.64 15.03 -21.14
CA PRO A 72 1.30 15.34 -20.63
C PRO A 72 0.39 14.12 -20.76
N MET A 73 -0.55 13.99 -19.84
CA MET A 73 -1.55 12.92 -19.83
C MET A 73 -2.93 13.44 -19.42
N THR A 74 -3.97 12.64 -19.65
CA THR A 74 -5.33 13.02 -19.24
C THR A 74 -5.44 13.02 -17.71
N GLY A 75 -6.39 13.79 -17.16
CA GLY A 75 -6.64 13.77 -15.71
C GLY A 75 -6.99 12.37 -15.19
N ILE A 76 -7.71 11.58 -15.98
CA ILE A 76 -8.07 10.19 -15.66
C ILE A 76 -6.81 9.32 -15.56
N ASP A 77 -5.86 9.48 -16.48
CA ASP A 77 -4.61 8.71 -16.46
C ASP A 77 -3.70 9.13 -15.30
N ALA A 78 -3.67 10.42 -14.96
CA ALA A 78 -2.96 10.93 -13.79
C ALA A 78 -3.53 10.34 -12.49
N GLU A 79 -4.86 10.30 -12.36
CA GLU A 79 -5.56 9.69 -11.22
C GLU A 79 -5.24 8.19 -11.11
N LYS A 80 -5.37 7.45 -12.22
CA LYS A 80 -5.03 6.01 -12.28
C LYS A 80 -3.57 5.76 -11.93
N THR A 81 -2.66 6.57 -12.45
CA THR A 81 -1.21 6.45 -12.16
C THR A 81 -0.94 6.66 -10.68
N PHE A 82 -1.54 7.69 -10.07
CA PHE A 82 -1.40 7.94 -8.65
C PHE A 82 -1.98 6.81 -7.79
N TYR A 83 -3.15 6.28 -8.17
CA TYR A 83 -3.75 5.13 -7.49
C TYR A 83 -2.82 3.91 -7.52
N ARG A 84 -2.28 3.56 -8.69
CA ARG A 84 -1.32 2.47 -8.86
C ARG A 84 -0.07 2.68 -8.00
N LEU A 85 0.45 3.90 -7.96
CA LEU A 85 1.59 4.28 -7.13
C LEU A 85 1.32 4.02 -5.64
N ARG A 86 0.16 4.47 -5.15
CA ARG A 86 -0.27 4.27 -3.76
C ARG A 86 -0.43 2.79 -3.42
N GLN A 87 -0.99 1.99 -4.33
CA GLN A 87 -1.13 0.55 -4.14
C GLN A 87 0.23 -0.16 -4.08
N LYS A 88 1.12 0.15 -5.02
CA LYS A 88 2.46 -0.44 -5.10
C LYS A 88 3.27 -0.17 -3.83
N PHE A 89 3.44 1.10 -3.47
CA PHE A 89 4.23 1.46 -2.30
C PHE A 89 3.51 1.17 -0.97
N GLY A 90 2.17 1.09 -0.98
CA GLY A 90 1.40 0.58 0.15
C GLY A 90 1.66 -0.90 0.43
N LYS A 91 1.73 -1.73 -0.62
CA LYS A 91 2.12 -3.15 -0.53
C LYS A 91 3.57 -3.29 -0.07
N GLU A 92 4.49 -2.52 -0.68
CA GLU A 92 5.91 -2.58 -0.33
C GLU A 92 6.18 -2.18 1.12
N ARG A 93 5.55 -1.11 1.60
CA ARG A 93 5.65 -0.70 3.02
C ARG A 93 5.20 -1.82 3.96
N ARG A 94 4.14 -2.57 3.64
CA ARG A 94 3.68 -3.69 4.47
C ARG A 94 4.69 -4.83 4.48
N LYS A 95 5.31 -5.14 3.34
CA LYS A 95 6.36 -6.17 3.24
C LYS A 95 7.59 -5.79 4.08
N VAL A 96 8.05 -4.55 4.00
CA VAL A 96 9.18 -4.04 4.80
C VAL A 96 8.87 -4.11 6.29
N ILE A 97 7.67 -3.70 6.72
CA ILE A 97 7.26 -3.78 8.14
C ILE A 97 7.19 -5.23 8.62
N GLN A 98 6.72 -6.17 7.78
CA GLN A 98 6.62 -7.59 8.14
C GLN A 98 7.98 -8.29 8.15
N SER A 99 8.89 -7.95 7.23
CA SER A 99 10.24 -8.52 7.16
C SER A 99 11.18 -7.96 8.23
N GLN A 100 10.84 -6.81 8.80
CA GLN A 100 11.51 -6.27 9.98
C GLN A 100 11.09 -7.11 11.20
N ALA A 101 11.83 -8.18 11.44
CA ALA A 101 11.65 -9.02 12.62
C ALA A 101 11.61 -8.13 13.88
N ARG A 102 10.49 -8.15 14.61
CA ARG A 102 10.52 -7.77 16.02
C ARG A 102 11.47 -8.76 16.69
N SER A 103 12.69 -8.33 17.00
CA SER A 103 13.61 -9.08 17.87
C SER A 103 12.97 -9.16 19.26
N GLY A 104 12.04 -10.10 19.42
CA GLY A 104 11.53 -10.56 20.69
C GLY A 104 12.49 -11.60 21.23
N THR A 105 13.41 -11.15 22.06
CA THR A 105 14.22 -11.98 22.94
C THR A 105 13.31 -12.85 23.80
N GLY A 106 13.05 -14.07 23.34
CA GLY A 106 12.46 -15.16 24.10
C GLY A 106 13.50 -16.24 24.42
N ALA A 107 14.76 -15.85 24.61
CA ALA A 107 15.76 -16.73 25.18
C ALA A 107 15.56 -16.72 26.71
N ASN A 108 14.87 -17.74 27.23
CA ASN A 108 15.07 -18.36 28.55
C ASN A 108 14.14 -19.57 28.68
N HIS A 109 14.24 -20.53 27.74
CA HIS A 109 13.86 -21.90 28.09
C HIS A 109 15.03 -22.46 28.89
N VAL A 110 14.93 -22.39 30.22
CA VAL A 110 15.78 -23.17 31.11
C VAL A 110 15.19 -24.58 31.11
N PRO A 111 15.83 -25.59 30.48
CA PRO A 111 15.40 -26.97 30.68
C PRO A 111 15.74 -27.33 32.12
N TYR A 112 14.74 -27.38 33.00
CA TYR A 112 14.86 -28.06 34.29
C TYR A 112 15.05 -29.55 34.02
N ASN A 113 16.30 -29.97 33.84
CA ASN A 113 16.68 -31.35 34.07
C ASN A 113 17.33 -31.44 35.45
N LEU A 114 16.87 -32.46 36.19
CA LEU A 114 17.31 -32.97 37.49
C LEU A 114 16.79 -32.22 38.74
N ILE A 115 15.81 -32.85 39.39
CA ILE A 115 15.82 -33.38 40.77
C ILE A 115 14.38 -33.92 40.97
N GLY A 116 14.06 -35.20 41.13
CA GLY A 116 14.78 -36.45 41.27
C GLY A 116 13.74 -37.57 41.39
N HIS A 117 14.22 -38.78 41.67
CA HIS A 117 13.51 -39.84 42.40
C HIS A 117 12.62 -40.85 41.61
N TYR A 118 13.32 -41.90 41.17
CA TYR A 118 13.03 -43.35 41.35
C TYR A 118 11.99 -44.08 40.46
N THR A 119 12.53 -44.86 39.52
CA THR A 119 12.25 -46.28 39.19
C THR A 119 10.85 -46.85 39.44
N LYS A 120 10.20 -47.34 38.36
CA LYS A 120 10.07 -48.79 38.07
C LYS A 120 9.45 -49.03 36.68
N THR A 121 9.90 -50.15 36.13
CA THR A 121 9.77 -50.72 34.79
C THR A 121 8.34 -51.07 34.35
N ASN A 122 8.06 -50.90 33.06
CA ASN A 122 7.01 -51.64 32.34
C ASN A 122 7.35 -53.15 32.34
N VAL A 123 6.34 -54.02 32.33
CA VAL A 123 6.03 -55.01 31.26
C VAL A 123 5.02 -56.04 31.80
N SER A 124 4.02 -56.32 30.96
CA SER A 124 2.97 -57.31 31.05
C SER A 124 3.45 -58.76 31.28
N GLY A 125 2.60 -59.53 31.95
CA GLY A 125 2.47 -60.97 31.86
C GLY A 125 0.99 -61.32 32.02
#